data_AF-A0A1I7RQM0-F1
#
_entry.id   AF-A0A1I7RQM0-F1
#
_cell.length_a   1.000
_cell.length_b   1.000
_cell.length_c   1.000
_cell.angle_alpha   90.00
_cell.angle_beta   90.00
_cell.angle_gamma   90.00
#
_symmetry.space_group_name_H-M   'P 1'
#
loop_
_entity.id
_entity.type
_entity.pdbx_description
1 polymer ?
#
loop_
_entity_poly.entity_id
_entity_poly.type
_entity_poly.pdbx_seq_one_letter_code
_entity_poly.pdbx_strand_id
1 'polypeptide(L)'
;MDWRSLHGLNEKLAISTCTILNISVLLLILTERSSAIKAYRKLIIVNALTELCATALMAVCQPVFQFLNGYFIVISNGPFRTLPHDLHYILIASWALGTGISFITVPLDFVYRFYVVCKEVKVKTSQIAFWVLVAYILAVWDAYWMASSFITVSQIELQDKLLNEAMWTENGTKVTFIASSIENTAYKVFTISGGCVICSEYTIIMILSRKIISKLKEQRHLMSAKTLEMQRGMNQMLYAQAILPMFTGFVPLSLMWTTTALRLNYIQIGFITSTFLSWLPAASPICTIYCIGIFKKRVLRFFRRNRFSISESTSKGL
;
A
#
# COMPACT_ATOMS: atom_id res chain seq x y z
N MET A 1 0.82 -25.41 -12.33
CA MET A 1 0.37 -24.67 -11.13
C MET A 1 -0.64 -23.65 -11.61
N ASP A 2 -1.83 -23.64 -11.03
CA ASP A 2 -2.92 -22.73 -11.43
C ASP A 2 -2.63 -21.29 -10.94
N TRP A 3 -3.03 -20.28 -11.73
CA TRP A 3 -2.84 -18.85 -11.41
C TRP A 3 -3.50 -18.47 -10.09
N ARG A 4 -4.67 -19.04 -9.79
CA ARG A 4 -5.36 -18.83 -8.51
C ARG A 4 -4.53 -19.33 -7.31
N SER A 5 -3.87 -20.48 -7.45
CA SER A 5 -2.99 -21.01 -6.40
C SER A 5 -1.72 -20.18 -6.24
N LEU A 6 -1.12 -19.72 -7.35
CA LEU A 6 0.04 -18.82 -7.33
C LEU A 6 -0.29 -17.50 -6.63
N HIS A 7 -1.41 -16.89 -6.99
CA HIS A 7 -1.89 -15.66 -6.35
C HIS A 7 -2.16 -15.87 -4.86
N GLY A 8 -2.82 -16.98 -4.48
CA GLY A 8 -3.06 -17.30 -3.07
C GLY A 8 -1.77 -17.50 -2.26
N LEU A 9 -0.71 -18.04 -2.86
CA LEU A 9 0.61 -18.10 -2.23
C LEU A 9 1.24 -16.71 -2.10
N ASN A 10 1.18 -15.90 -3.15
CA ASN A 10 1.64 -14.52 -3.13
C ASN A 10 0.97 -13.70 -2.03
N GLU A 11 -0.36 -13.77 -1.91
CA GLU A 11 -1.13 -13.09 -0.88
C GLU A 11 -0.63 -13.45 0.52
N LYS A 12 -0.45 -14.74 0.82
CA LYS A 12 0.06 -15.19 2.12
C LYS A 12 1.46 -14.62 2.40
N LEU A 13 2.34 -14.61 1.40
CA LEU A 13 3.68 -14.03 1.53
C LEU A 13 3.62 -12.52 1.73
N ALA A 14 2.80 -11.81 0.95
CA ALA A 14 2.62 -10.38 1.03
C ALA A 14 2.05 -9.96 2.39
N ILE A 15 0.95 -10.57 2.84
CA ILE A 15 0.32 -10.33 4.15
C ILE A 15 1.34 -10.55 5.28
N SER A 16 2.03 -11.69 5.26
CA SER A 16 3.02 -12.03 6.29
C SER A 16 4.16 -10.99 6.32
N THR A 17 4.68 -10.63 5.15
CA THR A 17 5.78 -9.66 5.02
C THR A 17 5.34 -8.26 5.45
N CYS A 18 4.20 -7.78 4.97
CA CYS A 18 3.63 -6.48 5.35
C CYS A 18 3.42 -6.38 6.86
N THR A 19 2.87 -7.44 7.47
CA THR A 19 2.63 -7.51 8.91
C THR A 19 3.94 -7.46 9.70
N ILE A 20 4.90 -8.32 9.36
CA ILE A 20 6.20 -8.39 10.05
C ILE A 20 6.93 -7.06 9.95
N LEU A 21 6.97 -6.45 8.76
CA LEU A 21 7.67 -5.20 8.52
C LEU A 21 7.06 -4.02 9.28
N ASN A 22 5.73 -3.85 9.22
CA ASN A 22 5.06 -2.76 9.92
C ASN A 22 5.13 -2.92 11.45
N ILE A 23 4.97 -4.13 11.98
CA ILE A 23 5.20 -4.41 13.41
C ILE A 23 6.65 -4.11 13.79
N SER A 24 7.62 -4.50 12.96
CA SER A 24 9.04 -4.21 13.21
C SER A 24 9.30 -2.71 13.27
N VAL A 25 8.71 -1.92 12.36
CA VAL A 25 8.79 -0.45 12.41
C VAL A 25 8.20 0.08 13.71
N LEU A 26 7.03 -0.41 14.14
CA LEU A 26 6.41 0.00 15.41
C LEU A 26 7.30 -0.32 16.62
N LEU A 27 7.86 -1.53 16.69
CA LEU A 27 8.77 -1.89 17.79
C LEU A 27 10.04 -1.04 17.78
N LEU A 28 10.62 -0.79 16.61
CA LEU A 28 11.81 0.05 16.48
C LEU A 28 11.53 1.50 16.89
N ILE A 29 10.43 2.09 16.43
CA ILE A 29 10.10 3.50 16.70
C ILE A 29 9.73 3.73 18.19
N LEU A 30 9.01 2.78 18.80
CA LEU A 30 8.60 2.86 20.21
C LEU A 30 9.78 2.69 21.17
N THR A 31 10.76 1.87 20.79
CA THR A 31 11.96 1.63 21.62
C THR A 31 13.10 2.60 21.33
N GLU A 32 13.04 3.38 20.24
CA GLU A 32 14.08 4.35 19.90
C GLU A 32 14.04 5.57 20.82
N ARG A 33 15.20 6.07 21.27
CA ARG A 33 15.29 7.23 22.19
C ARG A 33 15.97 8.44 21.58
N SER A 34 16.48 8.33 20.35
CA SER A 34 17.11 9.44 19.64
C SER A 34 16.17 10.65 19.48
N SER A 35 16.66 11.83 19.87
CA SER A 35 15.95 13.11 19.71
C SER A 35 15.61 13.42 18.26
N ALA A 36 16.43 12.94 17.32
CA ALA A 36 16.24 13.16 15.89
C ALA A 36 15.02 12.39 15.33
N ILE A 37 14.72 11.22 15.90
CA ILE A 37 13.56 10.40 15.55
C ILE A 37 12.29 10.92 16.22
N LYS A 38 12.42 11.63 17.36
CA LYS A 38 11.29 12.14 18.15
C LYS A 38 10.37 13.06 17.34
N ALA A 39 10.91 13.83 16.39
CA ALA A 39 10.10 14.65 15.49
C ALA A 39 9.18 13.77 14.63
N TYR A 40 9.75 12.81 13.90
CA TYR A 40 9.03 11.97 12.93
C TYR A 40 8.17 10.86 13.54
N ARG A 41 8.34 10.57 14.84
CA ARG A 41 7.71 9.43 15.53
C ARG A 41 6.21 9.31 15.29
N LYS A 42 5.46 10.40 15.45
CA LYS A 42 3.99 10.35 15.37
C LYS A 42 3.51 9.90 14.01
N LEU A 43 4.11 10.46 12.95
CA LEU A 43 3.79 10.14 11.58
C LEU A 43 4.15 8.69 11.22
N ILE A 44 5.37 8.24 11.60
CA ILE A 44 5.80 6.86 11.36
C ILE A 44 4.84 5.86 12.04
N ILE A 45 4.37 6.17 13.26
CA ILE A 45 3.37 5.34 13.95
C ILE A 45 2.04 5.34 13.20
N VAL A 46 1.53 6.50 12.79
CA VAL A 46 0.28 6.60 12.03
C VAL A 46 0.37 5.76 10.75
N ASN A 47 1.42 5.92 9.94
CA ASN A 47 1.58 5.14 8.72
C ASN A 47 1.64 3.64 9.00
N ALA A 48 2.45 3.20 9.97
CA ALA A 48 2.56 1.78 10.27
C ALA A 48 1.23 1.17 10.75
N LEU A 49 0.42 1.91 11.52
CA LEU A 49 -0.92 1.48 11.92
C LEU A 49 -1.88 1.42 10.73
N THR A 50 -1.84 2.44 9.87
CA THR A 50 -2.62 2.49 8.64
C THR A 50 -2.33 1.30 7.73
N GLU A 51 -1.05 1.00 7.49
CA GLU A 51 -0.66 -0.13 6.65
C GLU A 51 -1.02 -1.49 7.28
N LEU A 52 -1.02 -1.61 8.62
CA LEU A 52 -1.51 -2.81 9.30
C LEU A 52 -3.02 -2.98 9.13
N CYS A 53 -3.80 -1.90 9.22
CA CYS A 53 -5.23 -1.93 8.94
C CYS A 53 -5.51 -2.35 7.49
N ALA A 54 -4.80 -1.76 6.52
CA ALA A 54 -4.92 -2.14 5.11
C ALA A 54 -4.51 -3.61 4.87
N THR A 55 -3.44 -4.06 5.52
CA THR A 55 -2.97 -5.46 5.45
C THR A 55 -4.01 -6.44 6.02
N ALA A 56 -4.68 -6.07 7.12
CA ALA A 56 -5.74 -6.89 7.70
C ALA A 56 -6.95 -7.02 6.75
N LEU A 57 -7.38 -5.90 6.15
CA LEU A 57 -8.46 -5.91 5.16
C LEU A 57 -8.10 -6.75 3.92
N MET A 58 -6.85 -6.64 3.47
CA MET A 58 -6.31 -7.48 2.39
C MET A 58 -6.29 -8.97 2.76
N ALA A 59 -5.95 -9.32 4.00
CA ALA A 59 -5.97 -10.71 4.44
C ALA A 59 -7.37 -11.35 4.44
N VAL A 60 -8.39 -10.54 4.72
CA VAL A 60 -9.79 -10.95 4.71
C VAL A 60 -10.35 -11.01 3.28
N CYS A 61 -9.98 -10.06 2.42
CA CYS A 61 -10.55 -9.94 1.07
C CYS A 61 -9.78 -10.74 0.00
N GLN A 62 -8.44 -10.72 0.01
CA GLN A 62 -7.56 -11.28 -1.03
C GLN A 62 -8.11 -11.08 -2.45
N PRO A 63 -8.28 -9.82 -2.88
CA PRO A 63 -9.00 -9.51 -4.11
C PRO A 63 -8.20 -9.93 -5.34
N VAL A 64 -8.91 -10.53 -6.28
CA VAL A 64 -8.44 -10.84 -7.62
C VAL A 64 -9.25 -10.02 -8.61
N PHE A 65 -8.55 -9.34 -9.51
CA PHE A 65 -9.20 -8.61 -10.58
C PHE A 65 -9.44 -9.49 -11.79
N GLN A 66 -10.53 -9.22 -12.49
CA GLN A 66 -10.83 -9.76 -13.79
C GLN A 66 -11.29 -8.64 -14.72
N PHE A 67 -10.86 -8.72 -15.97
CA PHE A 67 -11.19 -7.75 -17.00
C PHE A 67 -11.87 -8.49 -18.14
N LEU A 68 -13.10 -8.06 -18.48
CA LEU A 68 -13.88 -8.69 -19.53
C LEU A 68 -14.66 -7.63 -20.30
N ASN A 69 -14.33 -7.37 -21.56
CA ASN A 69 -15.11 -6.56 -22.51
C ASN A 69 -15.53 -5.17 -21.95
N GLY A 70 -14.66 -4.52 -21.19
CA GLY A 70 -14.95 -3.24 -20.55
C GLY A 70 -15.58 -3.34 -19.17
N TYR A 71 -15.73 -4.54 -18.63
CA TYR A 71 -16.08 -4.76 -17.23
C TYR A 71 -14.82 -4.91 -16.38
N PHE A 72 -14.82 -4.22 -15.24
CA PHE A 72 -13.89 -4.40 -14.14
C PHE A 72 -14.58 -5.23 -13.06
N ILE A 73 -14.05 -6.42 -12.81
CA ILE A 73 -14.62 -7.36 -11.85
C ILE A 73 -13.62 -7.59 -10.73
N VAL A 74 -14.14 -7.66 -9.50
CA VAL A 74 -13.36 -7.98 -8.32
C VAL A 74 -13.96 -9.22 -7.67
N ILE A 75 -13.11 -10.22 -7.48
CA ILE A 75 -13.43 -11.51 -6.86
C ILE A 75 -12.64 -11.60 -5.56
N SER A 76 -13.31 -11.88 -4.44
CA SER A 76 -12.61 -12.22 -3.19
C SER A 76 -12.09 -13.65 -3.28
N ASN A 77 -10.78 -13.85 -3.07
CA ASN A 77 -10.21 -15.20 -2.92
C ASN A 77 -9.99 -15.57 -1.44
N GLY A 78 -10.35 -14.67 -0.52
CA GLY A 78 -10.12 -14.79 0.90
C GLY A 78 -11.06 -15.78 1.61
N PRO A 79 -10.98 -15.89 2.94
CA PRO A 79 -11.80 -16.78 3.74
C PRO A 79 -13.31 -16.51 3.62
N PHE A 80 -13.70 -15.32 3.16
CA PHE A 80 -15.10 -14.87 3.08
C PHE A 80 -15.62 -14.77 1.64
N ARG A 81 -15.04 -15.54 0.71
CA ARG A 81 -15.37 -15.49 -0.73
C ARG A 81 -16.78 -15.94 -1.13
N THR A 82 -17.46 -16.67 -0.26
CA THR A 82 -18.84 -17.17 -0.46
C THR A 82 -19.89 -16.35 0.29
N LEU A 83 -19.50 -15.19 0.86
CA LEU A 83 -20.46 -14.29 1.50
C LEU A 83 -21.55 -13.85 0.52
N PRO A 84 -22.79 -13.63 1.01
CA PRO A 84 -23.85 -12.98 0.26
C PRO A 84 -23.39 -11.66 -0.35
N HIS A 85 -24.00 -11.28 -1.48
CA HIS A 85 -23.61 -10.12 -2.28
C HIS A 85 -23.43 -8.84 -1.47
N ASP A 86 -24.40 -8.47 -0.62
CA ASP A 86 -24.33 -7.24 0.19
C ASP A 86 -23.14 -7.22 1.15
N LEU A 87 -22.82 -8.36 1.76
CA LEU A 87 -21.68 -8.48 2.67
C LEU A 87 -20.36 -8.51 1.89
N HIS A 88 -20.35 -9.12 0.71
CA HIS A 88 -19.20 -9.12 -0.19
C HIS A 88 -18.90 -7.71 -0.72
N TYR A 89 -19.94 -6.94 -1.03
CA TYR A 89 -19.83 -5.54 -1.41
C TYR A 89 -19.16 -4.72 -0.29
N ILE A 90 -19.62 -4.86 0.96
CA ILE A 90 -19.02 -4.18 2.12
C ILE A 90 -17.55 -4.58 2.29
N LEU A 91 -17.23 -5.87 2.10
CA LEU A 91 -15.87 -6.38 2.19
C LEU A 91 -14.92 -5.71 1.18
N ILE A 92 -15.32 -5.65 -0.10
CA ILE A 92 -14.47 -5.05 -1.14
C ILE A 92 -14.41 -3.53 -0.99
N ALA A 93 -15.51 -2.86 -0.63
CA ALA A 93 -15.51 -1.42 -0.36
C ALA A 93 -14.56 -1.07 0.80
N SER A 94 -14.57 -1.88 1.86
CA SER A 94 -13.66 -1.72 3.00
C SER A 94 -12.21 -1.91 2.60
N TRP A 95 -11.91 -2.97 1.84
CA TRP A 95 -10.56 -3.20 1.31
C TRP A 95 -10.07 -2.04 0.45
N ALA A 96 -10.89 -1.55 -0.47
CA ALA A 96 -10.51 -0.45 -1.35
C ALA A 96 -10.29 0.86 -0.59
N LEU A 97 -11.09 1.14 0.45
CA LEU A 97 -10.83 2.26 1.35
C LEU A 97 -9.46 2.10 2.02
N GLY A 98 -9.15 0.92 2.55
CA GLY A 98 -7.84 0.63 3.14
C GLY A 98 -6.69 0.88 2.17
N THR A 99 -6.80 0.37 0.94
CA THR A 99 -5.82 0.60 -0.12
C THR A 99 -5.71 2.08 -0.50
N GLY A 100 -6.81 2.79 -0.67
CA GLY A 100 -6.82 4.23 -0.98
C GLY A 100 -6.15 5.06 0.11
N ILE A 101 -6.39 4.70 1.38
CA ILE A 101 -5.71 5.33 2.51
C ILE A 101 -4.18 5.07 2.46
N SER A 102 -3.73 3.85 2.15
CA SER A 102 -2.30 3.55 1.99
C SER A 102 -1.64 4.42 0.93
N PHE A 103 -2.29 4.63 -0.23
CA PHE A 103 -1.78 5.53 -1.28
C PHE A 103 -1.57 6.96 -0.76
N ILE A 104 -2.60 7.54 -0.14
CA ILE A 104 -2.61 8.96 0.19
C ILE A 104 -1.78 9.33 1.43
N THR A 105 -1.35 8.33 2.21
CA THR A 105 -0.37 8.56 3.30
C THR A 105 1.05 8.78 2.80
N VAL A 106 1.42 8.33 1.59
CA VAL A 106 2.76 8.55 1.02
C VAL A 106 3.07 10.04 0.81
N PRO A 107 2.26 10.84 0.10
CA PRO A 107 2.54 12.28 -0.07
C PRO A 107 2.54 13.04 1.27
N LEU A 108 1.77 12.57 2.26
CA LEU A 108 1.75 13.15 3.61
C LEU A 108 3.13 13.09 4.28
N ASP A 109 3.90 12.01 4.04
CA ASP A 109 5.29 11.91 4.51
C ASP A 109 6.17 13.02 3.98
N PHE A 110 6.01 13.36 2.71
CA PHE A 110 6.77 14.42 2.06
C PHE A 110 6.35 15.80 2.55
N VAL A 111 5.05 16.03 2.74
CA VAL A 111 4.51 17.27 3.33
C VAL A 111 5.10 17.48 4.72
N TYR A 112 5.00 16.48 5.60
CA TYR A 112 5.54 16.57 6.94
C TYR A 112 7.04 16.88 6.96
N ARG A 113 7.81 16.14 6.15
CA ARG A 113 9.27 16.36 6.04
C ARG A 113 9.62 17.74 5.53
N PHE A 114 8.86 18.27 4.56
CA PHE A 114 9.06 19.62 4.06
C PHE A 114 8.93 20.65 5.19
N TYR A 115 7.94 20.53 6.08
CA TYR A 115 7.80 21.44 7.21
C TYR A 115 8.95 21.31 8.22
N VAL A 116 9.39 20.09 8.52
CA VAL A 116 10.48 19.88 9.49
C VAL A 116 11.84 20.32 8.93
N VAL A 117 12.13 20.05 7.66
CA VAL A 117 13.45 20.29 7.05
C VAL A 117 13.53 21.67 6.39
N CYS A 118 12.56 22.03 5.56
CA CYS A 118 12.63 23.27 4.78
C CYS A 118 12.11 24.49 5.55
N LYS A 119 11.15 24.27 6.46
CA LYS A 119 10.60 25.35 7.29
C LYS A 119 11.14 25.35 8.72
N GLU A 120 11.82 24.29 9.13
CA GLU A 120 12.40 24.16 10.48
C GLU A 120 11.35 24.30 11.60
N VAL A 121 10.09 23.95 11.30
CA VAL A 121 8.97 24.07 12.24
C VAL A 121 8.68 22.73 12.91
N LYS A 122 8.44 22.77 14.22
CA LYS A 122 7.84 21.63 14.94
C LYS A 122 6.37 21.52 14.60
N VAL A 123 6.02 20.54 13.77
CA VAL A 123 4.63 20.27 13.39
C VAL A 123 3.82 19.80 14.61
N LYS A 124 2.70 20.48 14.88
CA LYS A 124 1.80 20.16 16.00
C LYS A 124 0.98 18.90 15.72
N THR A 125 0.56 18.18 16.75
CA THR A 125 -0.30 16.99 16.59
C THR A 125 -1.60 17.32 15.85
N SER A 126 -2.22 18.46 16.14
CA SER A 126 -3.46 18.90 15.49
C SER A 126 -3.28 19.14 13.99
N GLN A 127 -2.11 19.62 13.56
CA GLN A 127 -1.81 19.79 12.14
C GLN A 127 -1.66 18.44 11.43
N ILE A 128 -0.96 17.48 12.07
CA ILE A 128 -0.87 16.11 11.53
C ILE A 128 -2.26 15.49 11.42
N ALA A 129 -3.05 15.56 12.48
CA ALA A 129 -4.42 15.02 12.50
C ALA A 129 -5.29 15.64 11.41
N PHE A 130 -5.20 16.96 11.21
CA PHE A 130 -5.90 17.65 10.14
C PHE A 130 -5.48 17.16 8.75
N TRP A 131 -4.17 17.05 8.47
CA TRP A 131 -3.71 16.56 7.18
C TRP A 131 -4.09 15.09 6.92
N VAL A 132 -4.00 14.23 7.94
CA VAL A 132 -4.46 12.84 7.88
C VAL A 132 -5.96 12.79 7.59
N LEU A 133 -6.76 13.62 8.28
CA LEU A 133 -8.20 13.68 8.06
C LEU A 133 -8.55 14.08 6.63
N VAL A 134 -7.91 15.13 6.09
CA VAL A 134 -8.10 15.56 4.71
C VAL A 134 -7.74 14.44 3.72
N ALA A 135 -6.62 13.77 3.96
CA ALA A 135 -6.20 12.63 3.14
C ALA A 135 -7.24 11.49 3.20
N TYR A 136 -7.76 11.17 4.38
CA TYR A 136 -8.74 10.09 4.54
C TYR A 136 -10.08 10.43 3.89
N ILE A 137 -10.50 11.70 3.92
CA ILE A 137 -11.72 12.14 3.22
C ILE A 137 -11.59 11.92 1.71
N LEU A 138 -10.42 12.20 1.13
CA LEU A 138 -10.16 11.94 -0.29
C LEU A 138 -10.18 10.43 -0.61
N ALA A 139 -9.60 9.59 0.26
CA ALA A 139 -9.68 8.14 0.09
C ALA A 139 -11.12 7.61 0.20
N VAL A 140 -11.92 8.17 1.11
CA VAL A 140 -13.37 7.86 1.23
C VAL A 140 -14.13 8.27 -0.02
N TRP A 141 -13.81 9.43 -0.60
CA TRP A 141 -14.41 9.89 -1.85
C TRP A 141 -14.16 8.90 -3.00
N ASP A 142 -12.92 8.50 -3.23
CA ASP A 142 -12.60 7.53 -4.29
C ASP A 142 -13.22 6.15 -4.01
N ALA A 143 -13.16 5.68 -2.75
CA ALA A 143 -13.77 4.42 -2.36
C ALA A 143 -15.30 4.43 -2.55
N TYR A 144 -15.97 5.56 -2.26
CA TYR A 144 -17.40 5.72 -2.49
C TYR A 144 -17.77 5.60 -3.97
N TRP A 145 -17.05 6.27 -4.87
CA TRP A 145 -17.33 6.19 -6.30
C TRP A 145 -17.05 4.80 -6.87
N MET A 146 -15.96 4.17 -6.42
CA MET A 146 -15.66 2.79 -6.78
C MET A 146 -16.76 1.85 -6.31
N ALA A 147 -17.19 1.94 -5.06
CA ALA A 147 -18.23 1.08 -4.50
C ALA A 147 -19.57 1.32 -5.20
N SER A 148 -19.99 2.57 -5.35
CA SER A 148 -21.24 2.94 -6.06
C SER A 148 -21.27 2.41 -7.50
N SER A 149 -20.10 2.25 -8.13
CA SER A 149 -20.00 1.69 -9.48
C SER A 149 -20.39 0.21 -9.59
N PHE A 150 -20.44 -0.52 -8.48
CA PHE A 150 -20.76 -1.94 -8.47
C PHE A 150 -22.26 -2.25 -8.39
N ILE A 151 -23.07 -1.29 -7.91
CA ILE A 151 -24.49 -1.50 -7.63
C ILE A 151 -25.32 -1.58 -8.93
N THR A 152 -24.86 -0.94 -10.01
CA THR A 152 -25.70 -0.73 -11.21
C THR A 152 -25.53 -1.81 -12.29
N VAL A 153 -24.71 -2.85 -12.07
CA VAL A 153 -24.45 -3.88 -13.09
C VAL A 153 -25.38 -5.07 -12.90
N SER A 154 -26.11 -5.46 -13.95
CA SER A 154 -26.87 -6.71 -13.99
C SER A 154 -25.91 -7.90 -13.91
N GLN A 155 -25.75 -8.47 -12.72
CA GLN A 155 -24.78 -9.54 -12.49
C GLN A 155 -25.10 -10.82 -13.27
N ILE A 156 -26.37 -11.05 -13.62
CA ILE A 156 -26.87 -12.28 -14.25
C ILE A 156 -26.17 -12.54 -15.60
N GLU A 157 -26.07 -11.55 -16.48
CA GLU A 157 -25.41 -11.72 -17.79
C GLU A 157 -23.89 -11.90 -17.69
N LEU A 158 -23.28 -11.32 -16.65
CA LEU A 158 -21.84 -11.40 -16.42
C LEU A 158 -21.46 -12.72 -15.75
N GLN A 159 -22.35 -13.25 -14.91
CA GLN A 159 -22.20 -14.52 -14.18
C GLN A 159 -22.10 -15.72 -15.12
N ASP A 160 -22.82 -15.69 -16.25
CA ASP A 160 -22.77 -16.75 -17.27
C ASP A 160 -21.52 -16.67 -18.17
N LYS A 161 -20.93 -15.47 -18.33
CA LYS A 161 -19.71 -15.27 -19.14
C LYS A 161 -18.41 -15.44 -18.36
N LEU A 162 -18.38 -15.03 -17.08
CA LEU A 162 -17.17 -15.07 -16.24
C LEU A 162 -16.97 -16.36 -15.47
N LEU A 163 -18.05 -17.04 -15.06
CA LEU A 163 -18.00 -18.15 -14.11
C LEU A 163 -18.19 -19.53 -14.75
N ASN A 164 -18.09 -19.62 -16.07
CA ASN A 164 -17.95 -20.92 -16.74
C ASN A 164 -16.53 -21.50 -16.60
N GLU A 165 -15.60 -20.77 -15.97
CA GLU A 165 -14.31 -21.33 -15.57
C GLU A 165 -14.42 -22.10 -14.24
N ALA A 166 -14.04 -23.38 -14.27
CA ALA A 166 -13.92 -24.23 -13.09
C ALA A 166 -13.06 -23.60 -11.97
N MET A 167 -12.16 -22.67 -12.33
CA MET A 167 -11.31 -21.91 -11.40
C MET A 167 -12.09 -21.11 -10.36
N TRP A 168 -13.33 -20.69 -10.63
CA TRP A 168 -14.13 -19.82 -9.76
C TRP A 168 -15.32 -20.53 -9.11
N THR A 169 -15.31 -21.87 -9.14
CA THR A 169 -16.30 -22.72 -8.48
C THR A 169 -15.63 -23.50 -7.35
N GLU A 170 -16.26 -23.57 -6.18
CA GLU A 170 -15.79 -24.34 -5.03
C GLU A 170 -16.93 -25.19 -4.49
N ASN A 171 -16.73 -26.50 -4.43
CA ASN A 171 -17.74 -27.46 -3.95
C ASN A 171 -19.13 -27.27 -4.63
N GLY A 172 -19.13 -26.96 -5.94
CA GLY A 172 -20.35 -26.69 -6.70
C GLY A 172 -20.97 -25.30 -6.48
N THR A 173 -20.39 -24.47 -5.61
CA THR A 173 -20.82 -23.10 -5.34
C THR A 173 -19.94 -22.11 -6.08
N LYS A 174 -20.54 -21.23 -6.88
CA LYS A 174 -19.85 -20.13 -7.56
C LYS A 174 -19.39 -19.08 -6.54
N VAL A 175 -18.14 -18.60 -6.64
CA VAL A 175 -17.66 -17.50 -5.78
C VAL A 175 -18.46 -16.23 -6.06
N THR A 176 -18.68 -15.43 -5.03
CA THR A 176 -19.34 -14.13 -5.19
C THR A 176 -18.35 -13.13 -5.76
N PHE A 177 -18.83 -12.26 -6.65
CA PHE A 177 -18.03 -11.19 -7.26
C PHE A 177 -18.84 -9.91 -7.33
N ILE A 178 -18.14 -8.79 -7.46
CA ILE A 178 -18.75 -7.50 -7.82
C ILE A 178 -18.10 -7.00 -9.10
N ALA A 179 -18.88 -6.26 -9.90
CA ALA A 179 -18.44 -5.83 -11.21
C ALA A 179 -18.95 -4.44 -11.52
N SER A 180 -18.13 -3.66 -12.21
CA SER A 180 -18.52 -2.41 -12.82
C SER A 180 -18.22 -2.42 -14.31
N SER A 181 -18.87 -1.55 -15.07
CA SER A 181 -18.64 -1.38 -16.50
C SER A 181 -18.02 -0.02 -16.75
N ILE A 182 -17.18 0.08 -17.79
CA ILE A 182 -16.69 1.38 -18.28
C ILE A 182 -17.83 2.32 -18.69
N GLU A 183 -19.01 1.81 -19.02
CA GLU A 183 -20.16 2.65 -19.33
C GLU A 183 -20.80 3.29 -18.08
N ASN A 184 -20.50 2.74 -16.89
CA ASN A 184 -21.02 3.26 -15.64
C ASN A 184 -20.41 4.64 -15.32
N THR A 185 -21.27 5.63 -15.10
CA THR A 185 -20.86 6.98 -14.71
C THR A 185 -20.05 6.99 -13.41
N ALA A 186 -20.44 6.21 -12.40
CA ALA A 186 -19.71 6.12 -11.14
C ALA A 186 -18.29 5.52 -11.34
N TYR A 187 -18.15 4.55 -12.24
CA TYR A 187 -16.82 4.01 -12.60
C TYR A 187 -15.97 5.07 -13.31
N LYS A 188 -16.55 5.81 -14.25
CA LYS A 188 -15.86 6.93 -14.93
C LYS A 188 -15.38 7.98 -13.92
N VAL A 189 -16.23 8.37 -12.97
CA VAL A 189 -15.86 9.31 -11.90
C VAL A 189 -14.73 8.75 -11.05
N PHE A 190 -14.81 7.48 -10.63
CA PHE A 190 -13.73 6.81 -9.89
C PHE A 190 -12.40 6.82 -10.66
N THR A 191 -12.39 6.44 -11.93
CA THR A 191 -11.17 6.40 -12.75
C THR A 191 -10.58 7.79 -12.96
N ILE A 192 -11.41 8.80 -13.24
CA ILE A 192 -10.95 10.18 -13.42
C ILE A 192 -10.41 10.74 -12.09
N SER A 193 -11.18 10.58 -11.01
CA SER A 193 -10.81 11.05 -9.67
C SER A 193 -9.50 10.40 -9.21
N GLY A 194 -9.41 9.07 -9.27
CA GLY A 194 -8.20 8.33 -8.92
C GLY A 194 -7.00 8.71 -9.78
N GLY A 195 -7.20 8.93 -11.09
CA GLY A 195 -6.15 9.44 -11.98
C GLY A 195 -5.66 10.83 -11.56
N CYS A 196 -6.57 11.76 -11.25
CA CYS A 196 -6.25 13.09 -10.75
C CYS A 196 -5.51 13.05 -9.41
N VAL A 197 -5.95 12.19 -8.48
CA VAL A 197 -5.30 11.99 -7.17
C VAL A 197 -3.86 11.53 -7.39
N ILE A 198 -3.66 10.42 -8.11
CA ILE A 198 -2.33 9.88 -8.40
C ILE A 198 -1.42 10.92 -9.06
N CYS A 199 -1.88 11.63 -10.09
CA CYS A 199 -1.07 12.67 -10.75
C CYS A 199 -0.69 13.78 -9.78
N SER A 200 -1.61 14.19 -8.91
CA SER A 200 -1.38 15.22 -7.88
C SER A 200 -0.39 14.74 -6.83
N GLU A 201 -0.51 13.50 -6.35
CA GLU A 201 0.39 12.89 -5.37
C GLU A 201 1.83 12.88 -5.88
N TYR A 202 2.07 12.36 -7.09
CA TYR A 202 3.41 12.32 -7.66
C TYR A 202 3.97 13.70 -7.95
N THR A 203 3.13 14.65 -8.35
CA THR A 203 3.54 16.05 -8.53
C THR A 203 4.00 16.65 -7.20
N ILE A 204 3.24 16.46 -6.12
CA ILE A 204 3.59 16.90 -4.77
C ILE A 204 4.89 16.24 -4.32
N ILE A 205 5.00 14.90 -4.45
CA ILE A 205 6.20 14.14 -4.09
C ILE A 205 7.43 14.69 -4.82
N MET A 206 7.35 14.90 -6.14
CA MET A 206 8.47 15.44 -6.93
C MET A 206 8.86 16.85 -6.50
N ILE A 207 7.91 17.76 -6.33
CA ILE A 207 8.18 19.16 -5.95
C ILE A 207 8.79 19.23 -4.55
N LEU A 208 8.18 18.54 -3.58
CA LEU A 208 8.65 18.55 -2.19
C LEU A 208 9.99 17.84 -2.04
N SER A 209 10.19 16.71 -2.73
CA SER A 209 11.47 16.00 -2.83
C SER A 209 12.59 16.95 -3.26
N ARG A 210 12.40 17.67 -4.37
CA ARG A 210 13.40 18.63 -4.88
C ARG A 210 13.73 19.71 -3.86
N LYS A 211 12.71 20.29 -3.21
CA LYS A 211 12.89 21.33 -2.18
C LYS A 211 13.64 20.81 -0.95
N ILE A 212 13.27 19.63 -0.46
CA ILE A 212 13.92 18.97 0.68
C ILE A 212 15.40 18.71 0.34
N ILE A 213 15.68 18.11 -0.82
CA ILE A 213 17.05 17.79 -1.25
C ILE A 213 17.88 19.06 -1.42
N SER A 214 17.33 20.14 -2.00
CA SER A 214 18.04 21.43 -2.13
C SER A 214 18.43 21.99 -0.78
N LYS A 215 17.47 22.09 0.15
CA LYS A 215 17.71 22.63 1.49
C LYS A 215 18.76 21.82 2.25
N LEU A 216 18.72 20.49 2.13
CA LEU A 216 19.70 19.61 2.76
C LEU A 216 21.11 19.78 2.18
N LYS A 217 21.23 20.08 0.88
CA LYS A 217 22.53 20.40 0.27
C LYS A 217 23.08 21.73 0.78
N GLU A 218 22.23 22.76 0.87
CA GLU A 218 22.62 24.09 1.38
C GLU A 218 23.13 24.02 2.82
N GLN A 219 22.41 23.29 3.69
CA GLN A 219 22.75 23.19 5.11
C GLN A 219 23.84 22.16 5.43
N ARG A 220 24.38 21.48 4.43
CA ARG A 220 25.34 20.39 4.61
C ARG A 220 26.55 20.78 5.46
N HIS A 221 27.03 22.02 5.32
CA HIS A 221 28.21 22.53 6.03
C HIS A 221 27.94 22.86 7.50
N LEU A 222 26.67 23.06 7.89
CA LEU A 222 26.26 23.37 9.27
C LEU A 222 25.92 22.11 10.07
N MET A 223 25.88 20.94 9.43
CA MET A 223 25.43 19.69 10.03
C MET A 223 26.59 18.88 10.62
N SER A 224 26.42 18.41 11.85
CA SER A 224 27.33 17.42 12.45
C SER A 224 27.39 16.14 11.59
N ALA A 225 28.49 15.37 11.68
CA ALA A 225 28.63 14.10 10.96
C ALA A 225 27.47 13.13 11.21
N LYS A 226 26.95 13.09 12.46
CA LYS A 226 25.79 12.28 12.83
C LYS A 226 24.50 12.75 12.17
N THR A 227 24.28 14.07 12.12
CA THR A 227 23.12 14.67 11.42
C THR A 227 23.21 14.41 9.92
N LEU A 228 24.41 14.55 9.34
CA LEU A 228 24.66 14.32 7.91
C LEU A 228 24.40 12.87 7.47
N GLU A 229 24.82 11.89 8.28
CA GLU A 229 24.53 10.47 8.02
C GLU A 229 23.01 10.22 8.01
N MET A 230 22.29 10.79 8.98
CA MET A 230 20.84 10.67 9.04
C MET A 230 20.18 11.30 7.81
N GLN A 231 20.61 12.50 7.40
CA GLN A 231 20.04 13.18 6.23
C GLN A 231 20.30 12.45 4.93
N ARG A 232 21.46 11.79 4.77
CA ARG A 232 21.72 10.90 3.62
C ARG A 232 20.74 9.72 3.59
N GLY A 233 20.53 9.07 4.72
CA GLY A 233 19.55 7.98 4.84
C GLY A 233 18.13 8.46 4.52
N MET A 234 17.74 9.64 5.04
CA MET A 234 16.45 10.24 4.73
C MET A 234 16.29 10.60 3.25
N ASN A 235 17.34 11.08 2.57
CA ASN A 235 17.31 11.33 1.12
C ASN A 235 17.18 10.03 0.30
N GLN A 236 17.90 8.97 0.67
CA GLN A 236 17.72 7.65 0.05
C GLN A 236 16.28 7.14 0.23
N MET A 237 15.69 7.39 1.39
CA MET A 237 14.31 7.06 1.67
C MET A 237 13.34 7.77 0.73
N LEU A 238 13.56 9.06 0.42
CA LEU A 238 12.70 9.82 -0.48
C LEU A 238 12.70 9.23 -1.90
N TYR A 239 13.87 8.84 -2.41
CA TYR A 239 13.95 8.17 -3.71
C TYR A 239 13.28 6.80 -3.68
N ALA A 240 13.52 6.00 -2.65
CA ALA A 240 12.91 4.68 -2.51
C ALA A 240 11.39 4.76 -2.37
N GLN A 241 10.87 5.72 -1.60
CA GLN A 241 9.43 5.95 -1.42
C GLN A 241 8.74 6.52 -2.67
N ALA A 242 9.47 7.17 -3.58
CA ALA A 242 8.90 7.61 -4.86
C ALA A 242 8.88 6.48 -5.91
N ILE A 243 9.86 5.58 -5.87
CA ILE A 243 10.01 4.51 -6.85
C ILE A 243 9.18 3.27 -6.48
N LEU A 244 9.19 2.86 -5.22
CA LEU A 244 8.60 1.58 -4.82
C LEU A 244 7.06 1.55 -4.97
N PRO A 245 6.30 2.57 -4.53
CA PRO A 245 4.86 2.66 -4.77
C PRO A 245 4.50 2.83 -6.25
N MET A 246 5.45 3.20 -7.11
CA MET A 246 5.22 3.26 -8.56
C MET A 246 4.97 1.86 -9.11
N PHE A 247 5.77 0.88 -8.68
CA PHE A 247 5.66 -0.50 -9.14
C PHE A 247 4.58 -1.30 -8.41
N THR A 248 4.39 -1.07 -7.11
CA THR A 248 3.39 -1.81 -6.32
C THR A 248 2.00 -1.19 -6.37
N GLY A 249 1.86 0.03 -6.90
CA GLY A 249 0.58 0.75 -6.90
C GLY A 249 0.23 1.41 -8.22
N PHE A 250 1.01 2.41 -8.64
CA PHE A 250 0.67 3.24 -9.81
C PHE A 250 0.58 2.44 -11.11
N VAL A 251 1.62 1.68 -11.44
CA VAL A 251 1.68 0.87 -12.65
C VAL A 251 0.55 -0.17 -12.68
N PRO A 252 0.31 -0.95 -11.60
CA PRO A 252 -0.84 -1.85 -11.52
C PRO A 252 -2.20 -1.16 -11.74
N LEU A 253 -2.46 -0.03 -11.07
CA LEU A 253 -3.73 0.70 -11.24
C LEU A 253 -3.90 1.26 -12.66
N SER A 254 -2.80 1.75 -13.25
CA SER A 254 -2.81 2.22 -14.64
C SER A 254 -3.09 1.06 -15.60
N LEU A 255 -2.51 -0.12 -15.35
CA LEU A 255 -2.77 -1.32 -16.13
C LEU A 255 -4.23 -1.77 -16.00
N MET A 256 -4.80 -1.72 -14.80
CA MET A 256 -6.21 -1.99 -14.53
C MET A 256 -7.15 -1.11 -15.35
N TRP A 257 -6.96 0.22 -15.28
CA TRP A 257 -7.82 1.18 -15.99
C TRP A 257 -7.65 1.08 -17.50
N THR A 258 -6.42 0.96 -18.00
CA THR A 258 -6.16 0.86 -19.45
C THR A 258 -6.69 -0.45 -20.04
N THR A 259 -6.56 -1.56 -19.32
CA THR A 259 -7.06 -2.87 -19.77
C THR A 259 -8.58 -2.88 -19.82
N THR A 260 -9.24 -2.27 -18.83
CA THR A 260 -10.69 -2.07 -18.84
C THR A 260 -11.11 -1.14 -19.99
N ALA A 261 -10.40 -0.04 -20.20
CA ALA A 261 -10.70 0.94 -21.25
C ALA A 261 -10.57 0.39 -22.67
N LEU A 262 -9.55 -0.41 -22.91
CA LEU A 262 -9.31 -1.08 -24.19
C LEU A 262 -10.14 -2.35 -24.37
N ARG A 263 -11.01 -2.69 -23.40
CA ARG A 263 -11.90 -3.86 -23.43
C ARG A 263 -11.15 -5.18 -23.64
N LEU A 264 -9.97 -5.31 -23.05
CA LEU A 264 -9.13 -6.50 -23.16
C LEU A 264 -9.62 -7.62 -22.24
N ASN A 265 -9.44 -8.88 -22.68
CA ASN A 265 -9.95 -10.09 -22.02
C ASN A 265 -8.81 -11.02 -21.58
N TYR A 266 -7.91 -10.54 -20.73
CA TYR A 266 -6.76 -11.32 -20.25
C TYR A 266 -6.82 -11.51 -18.73
N ILE A 267 -7.14 -12.73 -18.32
CA ILE A 267 -7.20 -13.14 -16.91
C ILE A 267 -5.86 -12.94 -16.20
N GLN A 268 -4.76 -13.17 -16.90
CA GLN A 268 -3.40 -13.05 -16.37
C GLN A 268 -3.07 -11.61 -15.94
N ILE A 269 -3.59 -10.61 -16.66
CA ILE A 269 -3.40 -9.20 -16.30
C ILE A 269 -4.07 -8.91 -14.95
N GLY A 270 -5.23 -9.50 -14.70
CA GLY A 270 -5.93 -9.45 -13.42
C GLY A 270 -5.06 -9.95 -12.27
N PHE A 271 -4.53 -11.16 -12.40
CA PHE A 271 -3.64 -11.76 -11.40
C PHE A 271 -2.34 -10.98 -11.18
N ILE A 272 -1.69 -10.52 -12.25
CA ILE A 272 -0.48 -9.70 -12.17
C ILE A 272 -0.77 -8.41 -11.41
N THR A 273 -1.85 -7.72 -11.78
CA THR A 273 -2.24 -6.44 -11.15
C THR A 273 -2.52 -6.62 -9.66
N SER A 274 -3.33 -7.61 -9.30
CA SER A 274 -3.64 -7.94 -7.90
C SER A 274 -2.39 -8.34 -7.12
N THR A 275 -1.49 -9.11 -7.74
CA THR A 275 -0.22 -9.52 -7.13
C THR A 275 0.63 -8.31 -6.76
N PHE A 276 0.82 -7.33 -7.64
CA PHE A 276 1.64 -6.16 -7.30
C PHE A 276 0.99 -5.27 -6.23
N LEU A 277 -0.33 -5.09 -6.29
CA LEU A 277 -1.08 -4.32 -5.30
C LEU A 277 -1.00 -4.90 -3.89
N SER A 278 -0.92 -6.23 -3.76
CA SER A 278 -0.81 -6.87 -2.45
C SER A 278 0.46 -6.47 -1.69
N TRP A 279 1.49 -5.98 -2.39
CA TRP A 279 2.76 -5.54 -1.82
C TRP A 279 2.82 -4.04 -1.51
N LEU A 280 1.77 -3.28 -1.83
CA LEU A 280 1.72 -1.85 -1.54
C LEU A 280 2.01 -1.53 -0.06
N PRO A 281 1.41 -2.22 0.93
CA PRO A 281 1.64 -1.90 2.35
C PRO A 281 3.05 -2.22 2.86
N ALA A 282 3.85 -2.97 2.09
CA ALA A 282 5.25 -3.23 2.42
C ALA A 282 6.18 -2.07 2.01
N ALA A 283 5.75 -1.19 1.10
CA ALA A 283 6.64 -0.18 0.52
C ALA A 283 7.18 0.80 1.58
N SER A 284 6.27 1.40 2.36
CA SER A 284 6.62 2.36 3.41
C SER A 284 7.55 1.79 4.50
N PRO A 285 7.26 0.63 5.12
CA PRO A 285 8.13 0.08 6.15
C PRO A 285 9.47 -0.43 5.61
N ILE A 286 9.55 -0.95 4.37
CA ILE A 286 10.82 -1.28 3.71
C ILE A 286 11.68 -0.02 3.64
N CYS A 287 11.14 1.07 3.09
CA CYS A 287 11.87 2.33 2.97
C CYS A 287 12.32 2.83 4.35
N THR A 288 11.44 2.77 5.35
CA THR A 288 11.73 3.21 6.72
C THR A 288 12.85 2.40 7.37
N ILE A 289 12.82 1.07 7.30
CA ILE A 289 13.83 0.20 7.94
C ILE A 289 15.19 0.35 7.24
N TYR A 290 15.22 0.30 5.91
CA TYR A 290 16.48 0.27 5.15
C TYR A 290 17.15 1.64 5.07
N CYS A 291 16.38 2.71 4.99
CA CYS A 291 16.93 4.05 4.76
C CYS A 291 17.21 4.80 6.06
N ILE A 292 16.51 4.50 7.16
CA ILE A 292 16.85 5.07 8.47
C ILE A 292 18.00 4.25 9.07
N GLY A 293 19.22 4.79 8.96
CA GLY A 293 20.45 4.09 9.37
C GLY A 293 20.43 3.55 10.81
N ILE A 294 19.74 4.22 11.74
CA ILE A 294 19.58 3.75 13.12
C ILE A 294 18.77 2.44 13.16
N PHE A 295 17.67 2.37 12.41
CA PHE A 295 16.82 1.18 12.31
C PHE A 295 17.56 0.03 11.61
N LYS A 296 18.17 0.31 10.46
CA LYS A 296 19.02 -0.65 9.74
C LYS A 296 20.08 -1.27 10.65
N LYS A 297 20.84 -0.45 11.40
CA LYS A 297 21.88 -0.93 12.33
C LYS A 297 21.31 -1.76 13.48
N ARG A 298 20.10 -1.47 13.96
CA ARG A 298 19.46 -2.26 15.03
C ARG A 298 18.98 -3.61 14.52
N VAL A 299 18.35 -3.66 13.35
CA VAL A 299 17.93 -4.91 12.70
C VAL A 299 19.13 -5.80 12.39
N LEU A 300 20.20 -5.24 11.80
CA LEU A 300 21.42 -6.00 11.53
C LEU A 300 22.09 -6.54 12.81
N ARG A 301 22.08 -5.78 13.91
CA ARG A 301 22.61 -6.25 15.20
C ARG A 301 21.78 -7.39 15.78
N PHE A 302 20.46 -7.36 15.66
CA PHE A 302 19.58 -8.45 16.10
C PHE A 302 19.93 -9.75 15.37
N PHE A 303 20.04 -9.71 14.04
CA PHE A 303 20.42 -10.89 13.25
C PHE A 303 21.85 -11.38 13.53
N ARG A 304 22.81 -10.48 13.76
CA ARG A 304 24.19 -10.86 14.12
C ARG A 304 24.25 -11.52 15.50
N ARG A 305 23.55 -10.98 16.51
CA ARG A 305 23.55 -11.53 17.88
C ARG A 305 22.93 -12.93 17.94
N ASN A 306 21.89 -13.19 17.14
CA ASN A 306 21.31 -14.54 17.04
C ASN A 306 22.22 -15.55 16.32
N ARG A 307 23.06 -15.12 15.35
CA ARG A 307 24.07 -16.03 14.76
C ARG A 307 25.13 -16.47 15.77
N PHE A 308 25.58 -15.57 16.64
CA PHE A 308 26.56 -15.91 17.67
C PHE A 308 25.98 -16.82 18.76
N SER A 309 24.73 -16.62 19.19
CA SER A 309 24.09 -17.50 20.18
C SER A 309 23.84 -18.91 19.66
N ILE A 310 23.55 -19.08 18.36
CA ILE A 310 23.40 -20.40 17.72
C ILE A 310 24.77 -21.09 17.58
N SER A 311 25.84 -20.35 17.28
CA SER A 311 27.20 -20.89 17.22
C SER A 311 27.69 -21.40 18.59
N GLU A 312 27.39 -20.68 19.67
CA GLU A 312 27.77 -21.10 21.04
C GLU A 312 26.96 -22.30 21.54
N SER A 313 25.68 -22.44 21.17
CA SER A 313 24.88 -23.62 21.53
C SER A 313 25.31 -24.88 20.78
N THR A 314 25.84 -24.74 19.55
CA THR A 314 26.33 -25.88 18.76
C THR A 314 27.73 -26.33 19.22
N SER A 315 28.54 -25.41 19.77
CA SER A 315 29.87 -25.70 20.33
C SER A 315 29.83 -26.35 21.73
N LYS A 316 28.72 -26.27 22.45
CA LYS A 316 28.55 -26.88 23.79
C LYS A 316 27.83 -28.23 23.77
N GLY A 317 27.48 -28.72 22.58
CA GLY A 317 26.82 -30.01 22.35
C GLY A 317 27.69 -31.06 21.67
N LEU A 318 29.01 -30.84 21.61
CA LEU A 318 30.04 -31.79 21.17
C LEU A 318 31.02 -32.02 22.33
#